data_AF-A0A7V9T1M9-F1
#
_entry.id   AF-A0A7V9T1M9-F1
#
_cell.length_a   1.000
_cell.length_b   1.000
_cell.length_c   1.000
_cell.angle_alpha   90.00
_cell.angle_beta   90.00
_cell.angle_gamma   90.00
#
_symmetry.space_group_name_H-M   'P 1'
#
loop_
_entity.id
_entity.type
_entity.pdbx_description
1 polymer ?
#
loop_
_entity_poly.entity_id
_entity_poly.type
_entity_poly.pdbx_seq_one_letter_code
_entity_poly.pdbx_strand_id
1 'polypeptide(L)'
;MKSRDELVRPEGRITSLETDTRRATSVRIQVSGHPYCTVPAETARAEALREGQEIDEALHERLARAADAEGAFRTALRSLEARAFARADLARRLVRKGHPRPAVDAALARLDALGLLDDAAFAVTFVQMKAARGRGPARLMRDLMAMG
;
A
#
# COMPACT_ATOMS: atom_id res chain seq x y z
N MET A 1 14.35 -7.71 8.82
CA MET A 1 14.16 -8.80 7.85
C MET A 1 13.68 -10.00 8.64
N LYS A 2 12.37 -10.23 8.75
CA LYS A 2 11.83 -11.45 9.35
C LYS A 2 11.00 -12.14 8.28
N SER A 3 11.33 -13.41 8.12
CA SER A 3 10.96 -14.34 7.07
C SER A 3 9.46 -14.35 6.81
N ARG A 4 9.09 -14.26 5.53
CA ARG A 4 7.72 -14.26 5.00
C ARG A 4 7.22 -15.68 4.71
N ASP A 5 7.87 -16.70 5.30
CA ASP A 5 7.92 -18.06 4.74
C ASP A 5 7.75 -19.19 5.77
N GLU A 6 7.07 -18.91 6.89
CA GLU A 6 6.36 -19.98 7.59
C GLU A 6 4.92 -19.94 7.10
N LEU A 7 4.58 -20.89 6.22
CA LEU A 7 3.23 -21.17 5.76
C LEU A 7 2.26 -21.10 6.95
N VAL A 8 1.54 -19.99 7.08
CA VAL A 8 0.40 -19.95 7.98
C VAL A 8 -0.60 -20.93 7.39
N ARG A 9 -1.01 -21.89 8.20
CA ARG A 9 -2.07 -22.83 7.82
C ARG A 9 -3.25 -22.02 7.27
N PRO A 10 -3.82 -22.39 6.10
CA PRO A 10 -4.92 -21.64 5.49
C PRO A 10 -6.14 -21.58 6.43
N GLU A 11 -6.23 -22.57 7.33
CA GLU A 11 -7.29 -22.71 8.31
C GLU A 11 -6.75 -22.48 9.73
N GLY A 12 -7.42 -21.59 10.45
CA GLY A 12 -7.09 -21.31 11.83
C GLY A 12 -8.10 -20.37 12.48
N ARG A 13 -8.09 -20.36 13.80
CA ARG A 13 -8.98 -19.54 14.61
C ARG A 13 -8.32 -18.19 14.90
N ILE A 14 -9.04 -17.10 14.68
CA ILE A 14 -8.60 -15.76 15.08
C ILE A 14 -8.48 -15.73 16.60
N THR A 15 -7.30 -15.42 17.11
CA THR A 15 -7.04 -15.35 18.55
C THR A 15 -6.92 -13.93 19.07
N SER A 16 -6.64 -12.95 18.21
CA SER A 16 -6.55 -11.54 18.59
C SER A 16 -6.78 -10.62 17.39
N LEU A 17 -7.49 -9.52 17.64
CA LEU A 17 -7.73 -8.42 16.71
C LEU A 17 -7.28 -7.10 17.35
N GLU A 18 -6.07 -6.66 17.03
CA GLU A 18 -5.50 -5.43 17.60
C GLU A 18 -5.63 -4.27 16.61
N THR A 19 -6.38 -3.24 16.98
CA THR A 19 -6.30 -1.93 16.31
C THR A 19 -5.05 -1.20 16.78
N ASP A 20 -4.19 -0.78 15.87
CA ASP A 20 -3.01 0.00 16.24
C ASP A 20 -3.44 1.43 16.63
N THR A 21 -3.17 1.82 17.89
CA THR A 21 -3.55 3.13 18.45
C THR A 21 -2.79 4.30 17.83
N ARG A 22 -1.63 4.07 17.19
CA ARG A 22 -0.89 5.08 16.42
C ARG A 22 -1.20 5.03 14.92
N ARG A 23 -1.86 3.95 14.46
CA ARG A 23 -2.25 3.70 13.06
C ARG A 23 -3.72 3.30 13.00
N ALA A 24 -4.60 4.19 13.47
CA ALA A 24 -6.04 3.98 13.70
C ALA A 24 -6.88 3.53 12.49
N THR A 25 -6.26 3.19 11.36
CA THR A 25 -6.90 2.76 10.11
C THR A 25 -6.63 1.31 9.73
N SER A 26 -5.84 0.56 10.51
CA SER A 26 -5.52 -0.85 10.25
C SER A 26 -5.66 -1.73 11.48
N VAL A 27 -6.05 -2.98 11.26
CA VAL A 27 -6.20 -4.03 12.26
C VAL A 27 -5.16 -5.12 12.02
N ARG A 28 -4.41 -5.48 13.05
CA ARG A 28 -3.52 -6.64 13.06
C ARG A 28 -4.30 -7.87 13.51
N ILE A 29 -4.20 -8.93 12.74
CA ILE A 29 -4.88 -10.20 12.98
C ILE A 29 -3.85 -11.22 13.44
N GLN A 30 -4.16 -11.93 14.51
CA GLN A 30 -3.42 -13.11 14.95
C GLN A 30 -4.29 -14.37 14.82
N VAL A 31 -3.68 -15.47 14.40
CA VAL A 31 -4.33 -16.76 14.20
C VAL A 31 -3.54 -17.80 14.98
N SER A 32 -4.23 -18.55 15.83
CA SER A 32 -3.61 -19.57 16.70
C SER A 32 -2.41 -19.02 17.52
N GLY A 33 -2.46 -17.77 17.95
CA GLY A 33 -1.41 -17.10 18.73
C GLY A 33 -0.22 -16.58 17.90
N HIS A 34 -0.27 -16.69 16.57
CA HIS A 34 0.79 -16.21 15.67
C HIS A 34 0.33 -15.00 14.85
N PRO A 35 1.22 -14.03 14.55
CA PRO A 35 0.91 -12.95 13.62
C PRO A 35 0.51 -13.51 12.26
N TYR A 36 -0.67 -13.13 11.78
CA TYR A 36 -1.21 -13.62 10.52
C TYR A 36 -1.08 -12.56 9.43
N CYS A 37 -1.83 -11.46 9.53
CA CYS A 37 -1.76 -10.37 8.56
C CYS A 37 -2.19 -9.03 9.19
N THR A 38 -2.13 -7.96 8.41
CA THR A 38 -2.65 -6.64 8.79
C THR A 38 -3.52 -6.12 7.66
N VAL A 39 -4.76 -5.79 7.96
CA VAL A 39 -5.76 -5.34 6.99
C VAL A 39 -6.30 -3.95 7.35
N PRO A 40 -6.93 -3.22 6.42
CA PRO A 40 -7.65 -2.00 6.75
C PRO A 40 -8.76 -2.27 7.77
N ALA A 41 -9.01 -1.31 8.67
CA ALA A 41 -10.07 -1.42 9.67
C ALA A 41 -11.46 -1.56 9.04
N GLU A 42 -11.66 -0.97 7.86
CA GLU A 42 -12.88 -1.15 7.07
C GLU A 42 -13.06 -2.59 6.61
N THR A 43 -12.00 -3.25 6.14
CA THR A 43 -12.04 -4.66 5.75
C THR A 43 -12.38 -5.55 6.95
N ALA A 44 -11.75 -5.31 8.10
CA ALA A 44 -12.06 -6.06 9.31
C ALA A 44 -13.54 -5.93 9.72
N ARG A 45 -14.13 -4.74 9.53
CA ARG A 45 -15.57 -4.49 9.76
C ARG A 45 -16.45 -5.16 8.71
N ALA A 46 -16.09 -5.08 7.43
CA ALA A 46 -16.86 -5.64 6.31
C ALA A 46 -16.93 -7.16 6.39
N GLU A 47 -15.83 -7.82 6.78
CA GLU A 47 -15.76 -9.27 7.02
C GLU A 47 -16.30 -9.67 8.40
N ALA A 48 -16.80 -8.69 9.18
CA ALA A 48 -17.32 -8.86 10.53
C ALA A 48 -16.41 -9.69 11.46
N LEU A 49 -15.09 -9.48 11.36
CA LEU A 49 -14.08 -10.29 12.05
C LEU A 49 -14.25 -10.26 13.56
N ARG A 50 -14.19 -11.43 14.20
CA ARG A 50 -14.25 -11.59 15.66
C ARG A 50 -13.18 -12.57 16.15
N GLU A 51 -12.72 -12.38 17.38
CA GLU A 51 -11.96 -13.42 18.08
C GLU A 51 -12.80 -14.70 18.17
N GLY A 52 -12.15 -15.84 18.00
CA GLY A 52 -12.81 -17.15 17.96
C GLY A 52 -13.37 -17.56 16.60
N GLN A 53 -13.41 -16.66 15.62
CA GLN A 53 -13.85 -16.97 14.25
C GLN A 53 -12.84 -17.85 13.52
N GLU A 54 -13.33 -18.81 12.75
CA GLU A 54 -12.49 -19.64 11.87
C GLU A 54 -12.30 -18.94 10.53
N ILE A 55 -11.06 -19.04 10.03
CA ILE A 55 -10.70 -18.58 8.70
C ILE A 55 -10.87 -19.76 7.76
N ASP A 56 -11.90 -19.68 6.92
CA ASP A 56 -12.04 -20.56 5.76
C ASP A 56 -11.16 -20.04 4.59
N GLU A 57 -11.00 -20.85 3.55
CA GLU A 57 -10.19 -20.50 2.38
C GLU A 57 -10.65 -19.21 1.70
N ALA A 58 -11.97 -19.00 1.61
CA ALA A 58 -12.52 -17.81 0.97
C ALA A 58 -12.19 -16.53 1.75
N LEU A 59 -12.26 -16.58 3.09
CA LEU A 59 -11.88 -15.50 3.97
C LEU A 59 -10.37 -15.31 3.98
N HIS A 60 -9.59 -16.40 3.98
CA HIS A 60 -8.14 -16.37 3.85
C HIS A 60 -7.73 -15.52 2.63
N GLU A 61 -8.26 -15.85 1.46
CA GLU A 61 -7.95 -15.11 0.23
C GLU A 61 -8.35 -13.63 0.30
N ARG A 62 -9.53 -13.31 0.85
CA ARG A 62 -9.98 -11.91 0.99
C ARG A 62 -9.06 -11.12 1.92
N LEU A 63 -8.67 -11.70 3.05
CA LEU A 63 -7.74 -11.10 3.99
C LEU A 63 -6.34 -10.96 3.40
N ALA A 64 -5.87 -11.94 2.62
CA ALA A 64 -4.59 -11.88 1.92
C ALA A 64 -4.56 -10.71 0.91
N ARG A 65 -5.59 -10.58 0.07
CA ARG A 65 -5.70 -9.45 -0.87
C ARG A 65 -5.74 -8.10 -0.16
N ALA A 66 -6.49 -7.99 0.93
CA ALA A 66 -6.56 -6.77 1.72
C ALA A 66 -5.23 -6.44 2.42
N ALA A 67 -4.49 -7.47 2.87
CA ALA A 67 -3.19 -7.30 3.49
C ALA A 67 -2.13 -6.84 2.49
N ASP A 68 -2.13 -7.38 1.27
CA ASP A 68 -1.26 -6.90 0.19
C ASP A 68 -1.52 -5.43 -0.14
N ALA A 69 -2.80 -5.05 -0.27
CA ALA A 69 -3.19 -3.66 -0.54
C ALA A 69 -2.76 -2.71 0.59
N GLU A 70 -2.95 -3.09 1.85
CA GLU A 70 -2.49 -2.31 3.01
C GLU A 70 -0.95 -2.23 3.05
N GLY A 71 -0.25 -3.31 2.74
CA GLY A 71 1.20 -3.34 2.64
C GLY A 71 1.75 -2.40 1.56
N ALA A 72 1.12 -2.39 0.39
CA ALA A 72 1.44 -1.49 -0.72
C ALA A 72 1.19 -0.04 -0.32
N PHE A 73 0.02 0.26 0.25
CA PHE A 73 -0.36 1.60 0.71
C PHE A 73 0.62 2.16 1.74
N ARG A 74 1.01 1.37 2.75
CA ARG A 74 2.00 1.78 3.75
C ARG A 74 3.38 2.03 3.15
N THR A 75 3.76 1.23 2.16
CA THR A 75 5.02 1.42 1.42
C THR A 75 5.00 2.70 0.58
N ALA A 76 3.83 3.05 0.06
CA ALA A 76 3.59 4.25 -0.72
C ALA A 76 3.66 5.50 0.16
N LEU A 77 2.98 5.50 1.32
CA LEU A 77 3.06 6.59 2.30
C LEU A 77 4.51 6.90 2.72
N ARG A 78 5.28 5.87 3.10
CA ARG A 78 6.72 6.04 3.42
C ARG A 78 7.53 6.59 2.25
N SER A 79 7.10 6.35 1.01
CA SER A 79 7.78 6.91 -0.16
C SER A 79 7.43 8.39 -0.31
N LEU A 80 6.16 8.76 -0.16
CA LEU A 80 5.67 10.14 -0.25
C LEU A 80 6.23 11.04 0.87
N GLU A 81 6.41 10.50 2.08
CA GLU A 81 7.10 11.21 3.18
C GLU A 81 8.54 11.60 2.81
N ALA A 82 9.24 10.77 2.03
CA ALA A 82 10.61 11.02 1.64
C ALA A 82 10.74 12.03 0.49
N ARG A 83 9.77 12.05 -0.44
CA ARG A 83 9.66 13.04 -1.53
C ARG A 83 8.34 12.88 -2.28
N ALA A 84 7.95 13.89 -3.03
CA ALA A 84 6.87 13.78 -4.03
C ALA A 84 7.20 12.76 -5.13
N PHE A 85 6.17 12.09 -5.64
CA PHE A 85 6.24 11.14 -6.76
C PHE A 85 5.10 11.43 -7.74
N ALA A 86 5.37 11.29 -9.05
CA ALA A 86 4.31 11.05 -10.02
C ALA A 86 3.66 9.69 -9.74
N ARG A 87 2.35 9.58 -9.99
CA ARG A 87 1.56 8.36 -9.79
C ARG A 87 2.22 7.12 -10.42
N ALA A 88 2.58 7.21 -11.70
CA ALA A 88 3.14 6.08 -12.44
C ALA A 88 4.57 5.71 -11.96
N ASP A 89 5.36 6.67 -11.49
CA ASP A 89 6.64 6.40 -10.83
C ASP A 89 6.47 5.67 -9.50
N LEU A 90 5.47 6.08 -8.71
CA LEU A 90 5.12 5.40 -7.46
C LEU A 90 4.64 3.97 -7.74
N ALA A 91 3.79 3.78 -8.75
CA ALA A 91 3.33 2.46 -9.20
C ALA A 91 4.52 1.53 -9.52
N ARG A 92 5.44 1.99 -10.38
CA ARG A 92 6.66 1.26 -10.75
C ARG A 92 7.50 0.92 -9.52
N ARG A 93 7.63 1.86 -8.58
CA ARG A 93 8.39 1.66 -7.34
C ARG A 93 7.75 0.60 -6.45
N LEU A 94 6.43 0.56 -6.33
CA LEU A 94 5.72 -0.43 -5.51
C LEU A 94 5.84 -1.83 -6.10
N VAL A 95 5.67 -1.97 -7.42
CA VAL A 95 5.90 -3.24 -8.13
C VAL A 95 7.33 -3.75 -7.91
N ARG A 96 8.35 -2.87 -8.07
CA ARG A 96 9.75 -3.25 -7.80
C ARG A 96 10.01 -3.65 -6.35
N LYS A 97 9.17 -3.22 -5.41
CA LYS A 97 9.24 -3.63 -4.00
C LYS A 97 8.50 -4.95 -3.72
N GLY A 98 7.99 -5.62 -4.75
CA GLY A 98 7.35 -6.93 -4.66
C GLY A 98 5.86 -6.90 -4.34
N HIS A 99 5.20 -5.73 -4.48
CA HIS A 99 3.74 -5.65 -4.32
C HIS A 99 3.04 -6.11 -5.60
N PRO A 100 2.01 -6.98 -5.50
CA PRO A 100 1.28 -7.45 -6.68
C PRO A 100 0.48 -6.30 -7.30
N ARG A 101 0.25 -6.36 -8.62
CA ARG A 101 -0.35 -5.26 -9.37
C ARG A 101 -1.73 -4.82 -8.83
N PRO A 102 -2.66 -5.72 -8.47
CA PRO A 102 -3.93 -5.33 -7.87
C PRO A 102 -3.78 -4.53 -6.57
N ALA A 103 -2.81 -4.89 -5.72
CA ALA A 103 -2.52 -4.17 -4.48
C ALA A 103 -1.93 -2.78 -4.74
N VAL A 104 -1.08 -2.65 -5.77
CA VAL A 104 -0.54 -1.36 -6.21
C VAL A 104 -1.66 -0.45 -6.70
N ASP A 105 -2.55 -0.95 -7.54
CA ASP A 105 -3.65 -0.16 -8.09
C ASP A 105 -4.61 0.30 -6.98
N ALA A 106 -4.96 -0.59 -6.03
CA ALA A 106 -5.76 -0.24 -4.85
C ALA A 106 -5.10 0.80 -3.95
N ALA A 107 -3.78 0.68 -3.73
CA ALA A 107 -3.03 1.65 -2.94
C ALA A 107 -3.01 3.03 -3.59
N LEU A 108 -2.81 3.12 -4.91
CA LEU A 108 -2.81 4.38 -5.64
C LEU A 108 -4.20 5.04 -5.62
N ALA A 109 -5.26 4.27 -5.88
CA ALA A 109 -6.63 4.79 -5.81
C ALA A 109 -6.96 5.37 -4.42
N ARG A 110 -6.53 4.69 -3.35
CA ARG A 110 -6.69 5.20 -1.99
C ARG A 110 -5.89 6.48 -1.74
N LEU A 111 -4.68 6.60 -2.27
CA LEU A 111 -3.89 7.82 -2.15
C LEU A 111 -4.53 9.00 -2.90
N ASP A 112 -5.13 8.76 -4.08
CA ASP A 112 -5.87 9.80 -4.81
C ASP A 112 -7.09 10.27 -4.03
N ALA A 113 -7.86 9.34 -3.48
CA ALA A 113 -9.04 9.67 -2.68
C ALA A 113 -8.68 10.50 -1.44
N LEU A 114 -7.46 10.35 -0.93
CA LEU A 114 -6.91 11.15 0.16
C LEU A 114 -6.22 12.45 -0.30
N GLY A 115 -6.15 12.72 -1.60
CA GLY A 115 -5.46 13.89 -2.17
C GLY A 115 -3.94 13.87 -1.96
N LEU A 116 -3.35 12.70 -1.74
CA LEU A 116 -1.91 12.54 -1.47
C LEU A 116 -1.07 12.39 -2.74
N LEU A 117 -1.72 12.29 -3.90
CA LEU A 117 -1.09 12.31 -5.22
C LEU A 117 -1.59 13.53 -5.98
N ASP A 118 -0.64 14.34 -6.46
CA ASP A 118 -0.91 15.50 -7.30
C ASP A 118 0.16 15.55 -8.39
N ASP A 119 -0.17 14.95 -9.53
CA ASP A 119 0.74 14.87 -10.68
C ASP A 119 1.00 16.26 -11.29
N ALA A 120 0.06 17.20 -11.18
CA ALA A 120 0.23 18.56 -11.66
C ALA A 120 1.22 19.35 -10.79
N ALA A 121 1.05 19.31 -9.47
CA ALA A 121 2.00 19.92 -8.54
C ALA A 121 3.38 19.26 -8.61
N PHE A 122 3.43 17.94 -8.83
CA PHE A 122 4.67 17.22 -9.10
C PHE A 122 5.35 17.74 -10.37
N ALA A 123 4.62 17.87 -11.48
CA ALA A 123 5.16 18.34 -12.76
C ALA A 123 5.73 19.76 -12.65
N VAL A 124 5.02 20.68 -11.99
CA VAL A 124 5.49 22.06 -11.75
C VAL A 124 6.80 22.04 -10.96
N THR A 125 6.81 21.35 -9.82
CA THR A 125 7.99 21.26 -8.95
C THR A 125 9.17 20.59 -9.67
N PHE A 126 8.91 19.54 -10.45
CA PHE A 126 9.91 18.84 -11.24
C PHE A 126 10.55 19.76 -12.28
N VAL A 127 9.74 20.50 -13.05
CA VAL A 127 10.20 21.45 -14.06
C VAL A 127 11.04 22.55 -13.42
N GLN A 128 10.55 23.19 -12.36
CA GLN A 128 11.27 24.26 -11.66
C GLN A 128 12.66 23.77 -11.18
N MET A 129 12.70 22.62 -10.51
CA MET A 129 13.94 22.04 -9.97
C MET A 129 14.94 21.63 -11.06
N LYS A 130 14.48 21.16 -12.21
CA LYS A 130 15.36 20.71 -13.31
C LYS A 130 15.76 21.85 -14.25
N ALA A 131 14.89 22.82 -14.49
CA ALA A 131 15.21 24.03 -15.24
C ALA A 131 16.28 24.85 -14.50
N ALA A 132 16.18 24.97 -13.18
CA ALA A 132 17.22 25.60 -12.34
C ALA A 132 18.61 24.92 -12.45
N ARG A 133 18.66 23.67 -12.94
CA ARG A 133 19.91 22.91 -13.21
C ARG A 133 20.31 22.94 -14.69
N GLY A 134 19.73 23.82 -15.49
CA GLY A 134 20.06 24.00 -16.91
C GLY A 134 19.42 23.00 -17.87
N ARG A 135 18.39 22.23 -17.46
CA ARG A 135 17.66 21.38 -18.42
C ARG A 135 16.76 22.21 -19.32
N GLY A 136 16.95 22.06 -20.63
CA GLY A 136 16.14 22.74 -21.65
C GLY A 136 14.69 22.22 -21.73
N PRO A 137 13.73 23.05 -22.20
CA PRO A 137 12.30 22.72 -22.21
C PRO A 137 11.93 21.42 -22.94
N ALA A 138 12.51 21.16 -24.12
CA ALA A 138 12.22 19.95 -24.89
C ALA A 138 12.60 18.66 -24.14
N ARG A 139 13.69 18.70 -23.36
CA ARG A 139 14.09 17.57 -22.52
C ARG A 139 13.13 17.38 -21.34
N LEU A 140 12.67 18.47 -20.72
CA LEU A 140 11.73 18.43 -19.60
C LEU A 140 10.38 17.85 -20.03
N MET A 141 9.84 18.27 -21.20
CA MET A 141 8.62 17.69 -21.75
C MET A 141 8.76 16.18 -21.99
N ARG A 142 9.87 15.74 -22.60
CA ARG A 142 10.15 14.31 -22.80
C ARG A 142 10.25 13.55 -21.48
N ASP A 143 10.91 14.11 -20.48
CA ASP A 143 11.05 13.49 -19.16
C ASP A 143 9.68 13.37 -18.48
N LEU A 144 8.82 14.39 -18.55
CA LEU A 144 7.45 14.35 -18.01
C LEU A 144 6.58 13.31 -18.74
N MET A 145 6.59 13.28 -20.07
CA MET A 145 5.85 12.28 -20.85
C MET A 145 6.30 10.85 -20.55
N ALA A 146 7.57 10.64 -20.22
CA ALA A 146 8.08 9.33 -19.81
C ALA A 146 7.65 8.93 -18.39
N MET A 147 7.32 9.90 -17.53
CA MET A 147 6.87 9.64 -16.17
C MET A 147 5.42 9.16 -16.11
N GLY A 148 4.59 9.54 -17.09
CA GLY A 148 3.17 9.21 -17.19
C GLY A 148 2.35 10.48 -17.25
#